data_AF-A0A258TU60-F1
#
_entry.id   AF-A0A258TU60-F1
#
_cell.length_a   1.000
_cell.length_b   1.000
_cell.length_c   1.000
_cell.angle_alpha   90.00
_cell.angle_beta   90.00
_cell.angle_gamma   90.00
#
_symmetry.space_group_name_H-M   'P 1'
#
loop_
_entity.id
_entity.type
_entity.pdbx_description
1 polymer ?
#
loop_
_entity_poly.entity_id
_entity_poly.type
_entity_poly.pdbx_seq_one_letter_code
_entity_poly.pdbx_strand_id
1 'polypeptide(L)'
;MSEAENKDTLFEFPCDFPIKIMGLTEDSFAQAMIEIVLRHAPDFAAQSVEMRASSGGKYLSLTCTIRATSKLQLDDLYRELSAHPLVKVVL
;
A
#
# COMPACT_ATOMS: atom_id res chain seq x y z
N MET A 1 7.12 37.18 -0.39
CA MET A 1 5.79 36.63 -0.08
C MET A 1 5.43 35.78 -1.29
N SER A 2 5.95 34.56 -1.34
CA SER A 2 5.30 33.34 -0.83
C SER A 2 4.10 33.00 -1.69
N GLU A 3 4.29 32.12 -2.65
CA GLU A 3 3.25 31.19 -3.11
C GLU A 3 4.04 29.97 -3.62
N ALA A 4 4.32 29.03 -2.71
CA ALA A 4 4.80 27.72 -3.11
C ALA A 4 3.58 27.01 -3.70
N GLU A 5 3.34 27.21 -4.99
CA GLU A 5 2.23 26.63 -5.74
C GLU A 5 2.33 25.10 -5.73
N ASN A 6 1.64 24.53 -4.74
CA ASN A 6 0.88 23.29 -4.75
C ASN A 6 1.27 22.28 -5.84
N LYS A 7 2.35 21.51 -5.62
CA LYS A 7 2.64 20.24 -6.33
C LYS A 7 1.67 19.14 -5.86
N ASP A 8 0.38 19.39 -5.96
CA ASP A 8 -0.65 18.55 -5.34
C ASP A 8 -1.78 18.17 -6.31
N THR A 9 -1.48 18.05 -7.61
CA THR A 9 -2.46 17.58 -8.61
C THR A 9 -1.81 16.88 -9.81
N LEU A 10 -1.11 15.75 -9.58
CA LEU A 10 -0.73 14.83 -10.69
C LEU A 10 -1.54 13.54 -10.70
N PHE A 11 -2.39 13.31 -9.69
CA PHE A 11 -3.31 12.18 -9.66
C PHE A 11 -4.74 12.65 -9.97
N GLU A 12 -5.32 12.11 -11.02
CA GLU A 12 -6.74 12.21 -11.30
C GLU A 12 -7.46 11.09 -10.53
N PHE A 13 -8.17 11.45 -9.47
CA PHE A 13 -8.95 10.49 -8.69
C PHE A 13 -10.40 10.40 -9.21
N PRO A 14 -11.04 9.22 -9.18
CA PRO A 14 -10.49 7.96 -8.69
C PRO A 14 -9.58 7.27 -9.72
N CYS A 15 -8.48 6.67 -9.27
CA CYS A 15 -7.57 5.90 -10.11
C CYS A 15 -7.15 4.59 -9.45
N ASP A 16 -6.77 3.62 -10.26
CA ASP A 16 -6.17 2.38 -9.77
C ASP A 16 -4.70 2.62 -9.46
N PHE A 17 -4.30 2.39 -8.20
CA PHE A 17 -2.97 2.66 -7.70
C PHE A 17 -2.34 1.37 -7.15
N PRO A 18 -1.31 0.83 -7.80
CA PRO A 18 -0.60 -0.35 -7.32
C PRO A 18 0.32 0.03 -6.16
N ILE A 19 0.12 -0.58 -5.00
CA ILE A 19 0.96 -0.42 -3.81
C ILE A 19 1.74 -1.71 -3.60
N LYS A 20 3.05 -1.61 -3.52
CA LYS A 20 3.93 -2.75 -3.26
C LYS A 20 4.44 -2.70 -1.83
N ILE A 21 4.09 -3.72 -1.06
CA ILE A 21 4.44 -3.86 0.35
C ILE A 21 5.44 -4.99 0.48
N MET A 22 6.63 -4.71 1.01
CA MET A 22 7.66 -5.71 1.25
C MET A 22 7.91 -5.87 2.74
N GLY A 23 7.86 -7.11 3.21
CA GLY A 23 8.07 -7.49 4.61
C GLY A 23 8.84 -8.79 4.74
N LEU A 24 9.01 -9.24 5.98
CA LEU A 24 9.55 -10.58 6.25
C LEU A 24 8.53 -11.64 5.81
N THR A 25 9.03 -12.79 5.35
CA THR A 25 8.19 -13.94 5.03
C THR A 25 7.68 -14.56 6.33
N GLU A 26 6.50 -14.14 6.76
CA GLU A 26 5.79 -14.69 7.91
C GLU A 26 4.32 -14.93 7.54
N ASP A 27 3.71 -15.99 8.07
CA ASP A 27 2.35 -16.41 7.72
C ASP A 27 1.31 -15.32 7.98
N SER A 28 1.52 -14.50 9.02
CA SER A 28 0.63 -13.39 9.38
C SER A 28 0.84 -12.12 8.56
N PHE A 29 1.93 -12.02 7.78
CA PHE A 29 2.26 -10.78 7.07
C PHE A 29 1.21 -10.45 6.01
N ALA A 30 0.88 -11.42 5.14
CA ALA A 30 -0.08 -11.20 4.05
C ALA A 30 -1.47 -10.81 4.59
N GLN A 31 -1.96 -11.51 5.61
CA GLN A 31 -3.26 -11.23 6.22
C GLN A 31 -3.29 -9.83 6.84
N ALA A 32 -2.27 -9.46 7.64
CA ALA A 32 -2.21 -8.15 8.29
C ALA A 32 -2.19 -7.00 7.27
N MET A 33 -1.47 -7.16 6.15
CA MET A 33 -1.40 -6.13 5.11
C MET A 33 -2.74 -5.99 4.38
N ILE A 34 -3.41 -7.10 4.07
CA ILE A 34 -4.74 -7.11 3.46
C ILE A 34 -5.75 -6.42 4.37
N GLU A 35 -5.72 -6.68 5.69
CA GLU A 35 -6.60 -6.03 6.66
C GLU A 35 -6.36 -4.52 6.76
N ILE A 36 -5.11 -4.05 6.67
CA ILE A 36 -4.81 -2.62 6.61
C ILE A 36 -5.35 -2.04 5.30
N VAL A 37 -5.06 -2.66 4.16
CA VAL A 37 -5.52 -2.19 2.85
C VAL A 37 -7.05 -2.11 2.78
N LEU A 38 -7.77 -3.14 3.24
CA LEU A 38 -9.24 -3.15 3.25
C LEU A 38 -9.86 -2.08 4.15
N ARG A 39 -9.17 -1.67 5.23
CA ARG A 39 -9.65 -0.58 6.09
C ARG A 39 -9.61 0.77 5.39
N HIS A 40 -8.63 0.99 4.51
CA HIS A 40 -8.49 2.24 3.74
C HIS A 40 -9.20 2.17 2.37
N ALA A 41 -9.32 0.99 1.79
CA ALA A 41 -9.94 0.71 0.50
C ALA A 41 -10.90 -0.48 0.64
N PRO A 42 -12.13 -0.27 1.15
CA PRO A 42 -13.10 -1.36 1.38
C PRO A 42 -13.59 -2.01 0.07
N ASP A 43 -13.43 -1.33 -1.06
CA ASP A 43 -13.69 -1.84 -2.40
C ASP A 43 -12.54 -2.66 -2.99
N PHE A 44 -11.41 -2.77 -2.28
CA PHE A 44 -10.27 -3.60 -2.67
C PHE A 44 -10.63 -5.08 -2.69
N ALA A 45 -10.28 -5.76 -3.78
CA ALA A 45 -10.44 -7.20 -3.89
C ALA A 45 -9.22 -7.92 -3.30
N ALA A 46 -9.32 -8.43 -2.07
CA ALA A 46 -8.21 -9.17 -1.42
C ALA A 46 -7.66 -10.35 -2.25
N GLN A 47 -8.49 -10.93 -3.13
CA GLN A 47 -8.09 -11.99 -4.06
C GLN A 47 -7.20 -11.52 -5.23
N SER A 48 -7.14 -10.21 -5.50
CA SER A 48 -6.27 -9.64 -6.55
C SER A 48 -4.86 -9.33 -6.04
N VAL A 49 -4.55 -9.64 -4.78
CA VAL A 49 -3.21 -9.47 -4.22
C VAL A 49 -2.24 -10.42 -4.91
N GLU A 50 -1.19 -9.87 -5.50
CA GLU A 50 -0.10 -10.67 -6.02
C GLU A 50 0.96 -10.86 -4.95
N MET A 51 1.27 -12.11 -4.64
CA MET A 51 2.29 -12.48 -3.65
C MET A 51 3.53 -13.02 -4.35
N ARG A 52 4.70 -12.46 -4.02
CA ARG A 52 5.98 -12.90 -4.57
C ARG A 52 7.00 -13.06 -3.46
N ALA A 53 7.45 -14.29 -3.23
CA ALA A 53 8.60 -14.56 -2.38
C ALA A 53 9.89 -14.05 -3.05
N SER A 54 10.81 -13.52 -2.24
CA SER A 54 12.15 -13.16 -2.74
C SER A 54 12.96 -14.41 -3.06
N SER A 55 13.96 -14.29 -3.92
CA SER A 55 14.84 -15.40 -4.33
C SER A 55 15.54 -16.09 -3.15
N GLY A 56 15.67 -15.41 -2.01
CA GLY A 56 16.28 -15.96 -0.79
C GLY A 56 15.29 -16.41 0.28
N GLY A 57 13.97 -16.37 0.01
CA GLY A 57 12.92 -16.79 0.95
C GLY A 57 12.72 -15.90 2.19
N LYS A 58 13.63 -14.96 2.45
CA LYS A 58 13.59 -14.06 3.63
C LYS A 58 12.49 -13.00 3.59
N TYR A 59 12.10 -12.56 2.39
CA TYR A 59 11.15 -11.47 2.21
C TYR A 59 9.98 -11.90 1.34
N LEU A 60 8.80 -11.36 1.66
CA LEU A 60 7.58 -11.47 0.86
C LEU A 60 7.20 -10.09 0.34
N SER A 61 6.92 -10.01 -0.96
CA SER A 61 6.36 -8.82 -1.61
C SER A 61 4.88 -9.06 -1.91
N LEU A 62 4.04 -8.10 -1.53
CA LEU A 62 2.63 -8.05 -1.87
C LEU A 62 2.42 -6.88 -2.81
N THR A 63 1.72 -7.08 -3.92
CA THR A 63 1.25 -5.99 -4.78
C THR A 63 -0.26 -5.91 -4.65
N CYS A 64 -0.74 -4.78 -4.14
CA CYS A 64 -2.16 -4.50 -3.92
C CYS A 64 -2.55 -3.32 -4.81
N THR A 65 -3.34 -3.56 -5.85
CA THR A 65 -3.92 -2.49 -6.67
C THR A 65 -5.21 -2.01 -6.02
N ILE A 66 -5.18 -0.83 -5.43
CA ILE A 66 -6.36 -0.24 -4.78
C ILE A 66 -6.98 0.84 -5.66
N ARG A 67 -8.26 1.14 -5.43
CA ARG A 67 -8.88 2.32 -6.00
C ARG A 67 -8.60 3.53 -5.10
N ALA A 68 -7.63 4.34 -5.50
CA ALA A 68 -7.35 5.59 -4.82
C ALA A 68 -8.45 6.60 -5.17
N THR A 69 -9.13 7.12 -4.15
CA THR A 69 -10.21 8.11 -4.25
C THR A 69 -9.74 9.50 -3.84
N SER A 70 -8.66 9.59 -3.05
CA SER A 70 -8.04 10.84 -2.64
C SER A 70 -6.58 10.62 -2.24
N LYS A 71 -5.79 11.70 -2.25
CA LYS A 71 -4.42 11.68 -1.72
C LYS A 71 -4.39 11.35 -0.22
N LEU A 72 -5.35 11.85 0.55
CA LEU A 72 -5.43 11.60 1.99
C LEU A 72 -5.58 10.10 2.30
N GLN A 73 -6.40 9.38 1.53
CA GLN A 73 -6.53 7.93 1.64
C GLN A 73 -5.19 7.21 1.41
N LEU A 74 -4.44 7.63 0.40
CA LEU A 74 -3.11 7.07 0.13
C LEU A 74 -2.14 7.39 1.27
N ASP A 75 -2.06 8.66 1.69
CA ASP A 75 -1.15 9.09 2.76
C ASP A 75 -1.45 8.36 4.08
N ASP A 76 -2.72 8.16 4.42
CA ASP A 76 -3.15 7.41 5.60
C ASP A 76 -2.78 5.93 5.49
N LEU A 77 -2.99 5.32 4.33
CA LEU A 77 -2.61 3.94 4.05
C LEU A 77 -1.09 3.74 4.12
N TYR A 78 -0.30 4.58 3.43
CA TYR A 78 1.16 4.54 3.47
C TYR A 78 1.68 4.73 4.89
N ARG A 79 1.09 5.65 5.67
CA ARG A 79 1.46 5.88 7.07
C ARG A 79 1.22 4.64 7.93
N GLU A 80 0.03 4.01 7.82
CA GLU A 80 -0.28 2.83 8.62
C GLU A 80 0.57 1.61 8.23
N LEU A 81 0.76 1.39 6.93
CA LEU A 81 1.65 0.33 6.44
C LEU A 81 3.09 0.55 6.91
N SER A 82 3.62 1.76 6.78
CA SER A 82 5.01 2.07 7.17
C SER A 82 5.23 2.02 8.68
N ALA A 83 4.18 2.24 9.48
CA ALA A 83 4.22 2.11 10.94
C ALA A 83 4.16 0.64 11.40
N HIS A 84 3.79 -0.30 10.52
CA HIS A 84 3.61 -1.69 10.89
C HIS A 84 4.98 -2.41 11.06
N PRO A 85 5.24 -3.13 12.17
CA PRO A 85 6.56 -3.69 12.48
C PRO A 85 7.06 -4.75 11.49
N LEU A 86 6.12 -5.45 10.83
CA LEU A 86 6.43 -6.47 9.82
C LEU A 86 6.78 -5.87 8.44
N VAL A 87 6.44 -4.60 8.19
CA VAL A 87 6.74 -3.92 6.92
C VAL A 87 8.18 -3.41 6.96
N LYS A 88 8.89 -3.61 5.85
CA LYS A 88 10.25 -3.08 5.65
C LYS A 88 10.27 -1.94 4.66
N VAL A 89 9.47 -2.06 3.60
CA VAL A 89 9.39 -1.05 2.53
C VAL A 89 7.98 -1.03 1.97
N VAL A 90 7.47 0.16 1.68
CA VAL A 90 6.27 0.37 0.86
C VAL A 90 6.66 1.23 -0.34
N LEU A 91 6.24 0.84 -1.54
CA LEU A 91 6.49 1.53 -2.81
C LEU A 91 5.17 1.79 -3.51
#